data_AF-A0A392NMB4-F1
#
_entry.id   AF-A0A392NMB4-F1
#
_cell.length_a   1.000
_cell.length_b   1.000
_cell.length_c   1.000
_cell.angle_alpha   90.00
_cell.angle_beta   90.00
_cell.angle_gamma   90.00
#
_symmetry.space_group_name_H-M   'P 1'
#
loop_
_entity.id
_entity.type
_entity.pdbx_description
1 polymer ?
#
loop_
_entity_poly.entity_id
_entity_poly.type
_entity_poly.pdbx_seq_one_letter_code
_entity_poly.pdbx_strand_id
1 'polypeptide(L)' 'MRTPEKDQALKISDVTFSNIHGTGSGDHAIVLDCAKIGCDNITLQDIKITSVDPKKPSSAICNNVKGKSNNVSPALPCLH' A
#
# COMPACT_ATOMS: atom_id res chain seq x y z
N MET A 1 9.90 -10.82 -0.35
CA MET A 1 9.50 -12.24 -0.53
C MET A 1 8.26 -12.24 -1.40
N ARG A 2 8.24 -12.93 -2.54
CA ARG A 2 7.00 -13.10 -3.33
C ARG A 2 6.26 -14.31 -2.78
N THR A 3 5.09 -14.09 -2.21
CA THR A 3 4.20 -15.16 -1.76
C THR A 3 3.75 -15.95 -2.99
N PRO A 4 3.81 -17.29 -3.00
CA PRO A 4 3.29 -18.09 -4.11
C PRO A 4 1.79 -17.82 -4.29
N GLU A 5 1.40 -17.54 -5.53
CA GLU A 5 0.01 -17.25 -5.89
C GLU A 5 -0.84 -18.51 -5.67
N LYS A 6 -1.93 -18.39 -4.89
CA LYS A 6 -2.88 -19.48 -4.65
C LYS A 6 -3.95 -19.50 -5.75
N ASP A 7 -4.36 -20.69 -6.17
CA ASP A 7 -5.37 -20.91 -7.22
C ASP A 7 -6.76 -20.29 -6.92
N GLN A 8 -7.04 -19.96 -5.65
CA GLN A 8 -8.28 -19.31 -5.23
C GLN A 8 -8.00 -17.84 -4.84
N ALA A 9 -7.71 -17.01 -5.83
CA ALA A 9 -7.57 -15.57 -5.62
C ALA A 9 -8.94 -14.91 -5.43
N LEU A 10 -9.07 -14.09 -4.38
CA LEU A 10 -10.27 -13.27 -4.16
C LEU A 10 -10.10 -11.90 -4.80
N LYS A 11 -11.13 -11.47 -5.52
CA LYS A 11 -11.18 -10.11 -6.09
C LYS A 11 -11.53 -9.12 -5.00
N ILE A 12 -10.65 -8.15 -4.76
CA ILE A 12 -10.88 -7.03 -3.85
C ILE A 12 -11.14 -5.77 -4.67
N SER A 13 -12.22 -5.06 -4.37
CA SER A 13 -12.52 -3.76 -4.96
C SER A 13 -13.16 -2.80 -3.97
N ASP A 14 -13.15 -1.50 -4.32
CA ASP A 14 -13.90 -0.44 -3.63
C ASP A 14 -13.51 -0.25 -2.16
N VAL A 15 -12.21 -0.37 -1.86
CA VAL A 15 -11.66 -0.23 -0.51
C VAL A 15 -11.05 1.14 -0.33
N THR A 16 -11.41 1.82 0.76
CA THR A 16 -10.79 3.08 1.18
C THR A 16 -10.02 2.89 2.47
N PHE A 17 -8.72 3.18 2.44
CA PHE A 17 -7.87 3.34 3.62
C PHE A 17 -7.76 4.83 3.91
N SER A 18 -8.20 5.27 5.09
CA SER A 18 -8.21 6.69 5.43
C SER A 18 -7.71 6.97 6.84
N ASN A 19 -7.04 8.11 7.00
CA ASN A 19 -6.65 8.67 8.29
C ASN A 19 -5.76 7.75 9.14
N ILE A 20 -4.75 7.15 8.51
CA ILE A 20 -3.80 6.24 9.18
C ILE A 20 -2.49 6.99 9.43
N HIS A 21 -2.16 7.21 10.71
CA HIS A 21 -0.97 7.98 11.11
C HIS A 21 -0.15 7.23 12.14
N GLY A 22 1.17 7.38 12.08
CA GLY A 22 2.05 6.86 13.11
C GLY A 22 3.48 6.63 12.64
N THR A 23 4.16 5.71 13.31
CA THR A 23 5.55 5.40 13.05
C THR A 23 5.74 3.88 13.07
N GLY A 24 6.47 3.35 12.08
CA GLY A 24 6.73 1.91 11.92
C GLY A 24 8.22 1.60 11.99
N SER A 25 8.55 0.37 12.44
CA SER A 25 9.92 -0.15 12.47
C SER A 25 10.28 -1.04 11.27
N GLY A 26 9.33 -1.27 10.36
CA GLY A 26 9.53 -2.06 9.16
C GLY A 26 10.05 -1.24 7.98
N ASP A 27 10.73 -1.91 7.05
CA ASP A 27 11.31 -1.29 5.84
C ASP A 27 10.24 -0.69 4.91
N HIS A 28 9.05 -1.28 4.90
CA HIS A 28 7.90 -0.84 4.11
C HIS A 28 6.74 -0.46 5.03
N ALA A 29 6.33 0.81 4.98
CA ALA A 29 5.19 1.30 5.76
C ALA A 29 3.84 0.97 5.11
N ILE A 30 3.79 0.87 3.79
CA ILE A 30 2.58 0.54 3.04
C ILE A 30 2.90 -0.56 2.04
N VAL A 31 2.15 -1.65 2.07
CA VAL A 31 2.31 -2.78 1.14
C VAL A 31 0.95 -3.14 0.56
N LEU A 32 0.76 -2.90 -0.73
CA LEU A 32 -0.42 -3.28 -1.49
C LEU A 32 -0.04 -4.35 -2.54
N ASP A 33 0.03 -5.61 -2.12
CA ASP A 33 0.52 -6.71 -2.96
C ASP A 33 -0.64 -7.61 -3.40
N CYS A 34 -1.27 -7.29 -4.53
CA CYS A 34 -2.42 -8.02 -5.04
C CYS A 34 -2.02 -9.15 -6.00
N ALA A 35 -2.81 -10.24 -5.99
CA ALA A 35 -2.69 -11.35 -6.96
C ALA A 35 -2.90 -10.85 -8.40
N LYS A 36 -2.63 -11.70 -9.42
CA LYS A 36 -2.75 -11.28 -10.84
C LYS A 36 -4.15 -10.83 -11.23
N ILE A 37 -5.19 -11.33 -10.55
CA ILE A 37 -6.57 -10.87 -10.75
C ILE A 37 -6.74 -9.38 -10.43
N GLY A 38 -5.81 -8.80 -9.65
CA GLY A 38 -5.68 -7.39 -9.33
C GLY A 38 -6.67 -6.87 -8.29
N CYS A 39 -6.35 -5.74 -7.69
CA CYS A 39 -7.26 -4.96 -6.84
C CYS A 39 -7.71 -3.71 -7.58
N ASP A 40 -9.01 -3.42 -7.58
CA ASP A 40 -9.59 -2.29 -8.33
C ASP A 40 -10.26 -1.26 -7.41
N ASN A 41 -10.28 0.00 -7.81
CA ASN A 41 -10.88 1.10 -7.05
C ASN A 41 -10.40 1.21 -5.59
N ILE A 42 -9.08 1.04 -5.37
CA ILE A 42 -8.47 1.24 -4.06
C ILE A 42 -8.18 2.74 -3.86
N THR A 43 -8.63 3.30 -2.74
CA THR A 43 -8.38 4.70 -2.39
C THR A 43 -7.55 4.78 -1.12
N LEU A 44 -6.42 5.50 -1.18
CA LEU A 44 -5.66 5.88 0.00
C LEU A 44 -5.82 7.37 0.25
N GLN A 45 -6.21 7.74 1.46
CA GLN A 45 -6.51 9.12 1.80
C GLN A 45 -5.92 9.49 3.16
N ASP A 46 -5.13 10.57 3.20
CA ASP A 46 -4.62 11.16 4.45
C ASP A 46 -3.88 10.12 5.31
N ILE A 47 -2.86 9.48 4.72
CA ILE A 47 -2.04 8.45 5.38
C ILE A 47 -0.63 8.98 5.58
N LYS A 48 -0.12 8.92 6.81
CA LYS A 48 1.25 9.36 7.14
C LYS A 48 1.93 8.39 8.10
N ILE A 49 2.81 7.55 7.57
CA ILE A 49 3.57 6.59 8.36
C ILE A 49 5.06 6.85 8.21
N THR A 50 5.71 7.27 9.29
CA THR A 50 7.14 7.56 9.31
C THR A 50 7.94 6.38 9.86
N SER A 51 9.26 6.39 9.67
CA SER A 51 10.14 5.35 10.22
C SER A 51 10.57 5.74 11.63
N VAL A 52 10.73 4.74 12.49
CA VAL A 52 11.34 4.95 13.82
C VAL A 52 12.83 5.30 13.71
N ASP A 53 13.48 4.94 12.61
CA ASP A 53 14.88 5.29 12.32
C ASP A 53 14.91 6.43 11.29
N PRO A 54 15.33 7.65 11.69
CA PRO A 54 15.42 8.80 10.79
C PRO A 54 16.37 8.60 9.60
N LYS A 55 17.32 7.66 9.71
CA LYS A 55 18.29 7.36 8.65
C LYS A 55 17.73 6.40 7.60
N LYS A 56 16.60 5.75 7.90
CA LYS A 56 15.95 4.76 7.05
C LYS A 56 14.51 5.19 6.79
N PRO A 57 14.28 6.11 5.82
CA PRO A 57 12.94 6.56 5.52
C PRO A 57 12.05 5.39 5.10
N SER A 58 10.80 5.41 5.54
CA SER A 58 9.81 4.41 5.18
C SER A 58 9.58 4.40 3.67
N SER A 59 9.38 3.21 3.10
CA SER A 59 9.00 3.07 1.70
C SER A 59 7.61 2.46 1.55
N ALA A 60 7.06 2.50 0.34
CA ALA A 60 5.80 1.85 0.01
C ALA A 60 5.98 0.95 -1.22
N ILE A 61 5.24 -0.15 -1.26
CA ILE A 61 5.20 -1.07 -2.40
C ILE A 61 3.76 -1.27 -2.84
N CYS A 62 3.58 -1.42 -4.13
CA CYS A 62 2.32 -1.84 -4.71
C CYS A 62 2.51 -2.70 -5.96
N ASN A 63 1.68 -3.74 -6.09
CA ASN A 63 1.66 -4.66 -7.23
C ASN A 63 0.21 -4.99 -7.59
N ASN A 64 -0.11 -4.95 -8.89
CA ASN A 64 -1.45 -5.28 -9.45
C ASN A 64 -2.61 -4.51 -8.79
N VAL A 65 -2.39 -3.24 -8.45
CA VAL A 65 -3.41 -2.38 -7.84
C VAL A 65 -3.76 -1.25 -8.78
N LYS A 66 -5.06 -0.99 -8.94
CA LYS A 66 -5.60 0.19 -9.59
C LYS A 66 -6.34 1.03 -8.56
N GLY A 67 -5.97 2.29 -8.47
CA GLY A 67 -6.48 3.16 -7.45
C GLY A 67 -5.81 4.52 -7.46
N LYS A 68 -6.19 5.32 -6.47
CA LYS A 68 -5.73 6.71 -6.32
C LYS A 68 -5.21 6.95 -4.91
N SER A 69 -4.30 7.89 -4.79
CA SER A 69 -3.77 8.33 -3.51
C SER A 69 -3.93 9.84 -3.35
N ASN A 70 -4.35 10.28 -2.17
CA ASN A 70 -4.46 11.69 -1.82
C ASN A 70 -3.81 11.92 -0.46
N ASN A 71 -2.81 12.81 -0.41
CA ASN A 71 -2.07 13.14 0.81
C ASN A 71 -1.51 11.89 1.53
N VAL A 72 -0.65 11.14 0.84
CA VAL A 72 -0.09 9.87 1.34
C VAL A 72 1.43 9.97 1.45
N SER A 73 1.97 9.57 2.61
CA SER A 73 3.40 9.47 2.88
C SER A 73 3.70 8.18 3.66
N PRO A 74 4.59 7.31 3.16
CA PRO A 74 5.40 7.44 1.94
C PRO A 74 4.61 7.31 0.63
N ALA A 75 5.10 7.95 -0.44
CA ALA A 75 4.41 8.00 -1.73
C ALA A 75 4.34 6.62 -2.42
N LEU A 76 3.23 6.36 -3.11
CA LEU A 76 2.98 5.13 -3.89
C LEU A 76 2.92 5.46 -5.39
N PRO A 77 3.99 5.21 -6.16
CA PRO A 77 4.07 5.63 -7.55
C PRO A 77 3.11 4.90 -8.51
N CYS A 78 2.47 3.81 -8.09
CA CYS A 78 1.49 3.07 -8.90
C CYS A 78 0.04 3.56 -8.75
N LEU A 79 -0.24 4.44 -7.79
CA LEU A 79 -1.59 4.99 -7.57
C LEU A 79 -1.60 6.44 -8.06
N HIS A 80 -2.54 6.76 -8.94
CA HIS A 80 -2.66 8.08 -9.58
C HIS A 80 -4.07 8.65 -9.36
#